data_AF-A0A9X9LK03-F1
#
_entry.id   AF-A0A9X9LK03-F1
#
_cell.length_a   1.000
_cell.length_b   1.000
_cell.length_c   1.000
_cell.angle_alpha   90.00
_cell.angle_beta   90.00
_cell.angle_gamma   90.00
#
_symmetry.space_group_name_H-M   'P 1'
#
loop_
_entity.id
_entity.type
_entity.pdbx_description
1 polymer ?
#
loop_
_entity_poly.entity_id
_entity_poly.type
_entity_poly.pdbx_seq_one_letter_code
_entity_poly.pdbx_strand_id
1 'polypeptide(L)'
;MFCTLNTHKVDMDKLLGGQIGLEDFIFAHVKGQRKEVEVFKSEEALGLTITDNGAGYAFIKRIKEGSVIDHIQLISVGDMIEAINGQSLLGCRHYEVARLLKELPRGRTFTLKLTEPRKAFDMIGVRSGGGRPGSGPQLGTGRGTLRLRSRGPATVEDVPSAFEEKAIEKVDDLLESYMGIRDTELAATMVELGKDKRNPDELAEALDERLGDFAFPDEFVFDVWGAIGDAKVGRF
;
A
#
# COMPACT_ATOMS: atom_id res chain seq x y z
N MET A 1 6.44 -4.72 -11.87
CA MET A 1 5.06 -4.40 -11.45
C MET A 1 5.14 -3.78 -10.08
N PHE A 2 5.50 -4.58 -9.09
CA PHE A 2 5.81 -4.15 -7.73
C PHE A 2 6.94 -5.02 -7.18
N CYS A 3 7.44 -4.70 -5.99
CA CYS A 3 8.49 -5.44 -5.32
C CYS A 3 8.03 -5.89 -3.94
N THR A 4 8.43 -7.10 -3.55
CA THR A 4 8.30 -7.59 -2.17
C THR A 4 9.68 -7.77 -1.55
N LEU A 5 9.77 -7.63 -0.24
CA LEU A 5 11.00 -7.83 0.52
C LEU A 5 11.05 -9.25 1.09
N ASN A 6 12.19 -9.92 0.94
CA ASN A 6 12.49 -11.22 1.55
C ASN A 6 11.51 -12.37 1.18
N THR A 7 10.74 -12.22 0.11
CA THR A 7 9.84 -13.27 -0.41
C THR A 7 9.62 -13.11 -1.90
N HIS A 8 9.61 -14.23 -2.63
CA HIS A 8 9.23 -14.29 -4.04
C HIS A 8 7.71 -14.46 -4.23
N LYS A 9 6.97 -14.73 -3.15
CA LYS A 9 5.52 -14.89 -3.19
C LYS A 9 4.85 -13.52 -3.31
N VAL A 10 3.65 -13.49 -3.88
CA VAL A 10 2.78 -12.31 -3.87
C VAL A 10 2.19 -12.19 -2.46
N ASP A 11 2.97 -11.59 -1.56
CA ASP A 11 2.66 -11.40 -0.16
C ASP A 11 2.66 -9.89 0.11
N MET A 12 1.46 -9.33 0.27
CA MET A 12 1.27 -7.89 0.38
C MET A 12 1.66 -7.31 1.74
N ASP A 13 1.85 -8.16 2.75
CA ASP A 13 2.41 -7.75 4.04
C ASP A 13 3.92 -7.51 3.93
N LYS A 14 4.55 -8.06 2.90
CA LYS A 14 5.96 -7.85 2.55
C LYS A 14 6.13 -6.94 1.33
N LEU A 15 5.11 -6.20 0.94
CA LEU A 15 5.20 -5.22 -0.13
C LEU A 15 6.22 -4.14 0.24
N LEU A 16 7.05 -3.72 -0.72
CA LEU A 16 7.97 -2.61 -0.52
C LEU A 16 7.19 -1.32 -0.18
N GLY A 17 7.29 -0.88 1.07
CA GLY A 17 6.55 0.26 1.62
C GLY A 17 7.38 1.53 1.85
N GLY A 18 8.47 1.73 1.08
CA GLY A 18 9.33 2.90 1.20
C GLY A 18 10.50 2.77 2.19
N GLN A 19 10.68 1.60 2.80
CA GLN A 19 11.85 1.27 3.61
C GLN A 19 12.48 -0.03 3.12
N ILE A 20 13.81 -0.06 3.11
CA ILE A 20 14.60 -1.23 2.73
C ILE A 20 15.70 -1.42 3.76
N GLY A 21 15.63 -2.52 4.51
CA GLY A 21 16.73 -2.92 5.38
C GLY A 21 17.97 -3.20 4.55
N LEU A 22 19.15 -2.83 5.06
CA LEU A 22 20.42 -2.94 4.31
C LEU A 22 20.77 -4.38 3.90
N GLU A 23 20.15 -5.38 4.53
CA GLU A 23 20.34 -6.81 4.27
C GLU A 23 19.12 -7.45 3.56
N ASP A 24 18.12 -6.67 3.17
CA ASP A 24 16.90 -7.19 2.54
C ASP A 24 17.16 -7.66 1.11
N PHE A 25 16.54 -8.78 0.76
CA PHE A 25 16.44 -9.24 -0.62
C PHE A 25 15.20 -8.66 -1.28
N ILE A 26 15.39 -7.97 -2.41
CA ILE A 26 14.29 -7.41 -3.19
C ILE A 26 13.86 -8.41 -4.27
N PHE A 27 12.59 -8.81 -4.25
CA PHE A 27 11.99 -9.65 -5.28
C PHE A 27 11.07 -8.80 -6.17
N ALA A 28 11.44 -8.68 -7.45
CA ALA A 28 10.67 -7.92 -8.42
C ALA A 28 9.61 -8.80 -9.10
N HIS A 29 8.34 -8.43 -8.98
CA HIS A 29 7.23 -9.09 -9.64
C HIS A 29 7.03 -8.51 -11.04
N VAL A 30 7.11 -9.34 -12.07
CA VAL A 30 7.05 -8.92 -13.49
C VAL A 30 5.70 -9.28 -14.13
N LYS A 31 5.33 -8.57 -15.20
CA LYS A 31 4.07 -8.79 -15.93
C LYS A 31 3.97 -10.23 -16.42
N GLY A 32 2.84 -10.88 -16.10
CA GLY A 32 2.50 -12.23 -16.50
C GLY A 32 1.25 -12.26 -17.37
N GLN A 33 0.29 -13.10 -17.00
CA GLN A 33 -0.91 -13.34 -17.79
C GLN A 33 -1.82 -12.12 -17.81
N ARG A 34 -2.28 -11.74 -19.00
CA ARG A 34 -3.34 -10.73 -19.17
C ARG A 34 -4.71 -11.37 -19.10
N LYS A 35 -5.67 -10.65 -18.51
CA LYS A 35 -7.06 -11.07 -18.41
C LYS A 35 -8.00 -9.89 -18.59
N GLU A 36 -9.19 -10.18 -19.06
CA GLU A 36 -10.28 -9.23 -19.19
C GLU A 36 -11.49 -9.84 -18.50
N VAL A 37 -12.06 -9.12 -17.53
CA VAL A 37 -13.12 -9.63 -16.65
C VAL A 37 -14.27 -8.64 -16.64
N GLU A 38 -15.46 -9.12 -16.95
CA GLU A 38 -16.70 -8.35 -16.77
C GLU A 38 -17.20 -8.50 -15.32
N VAL A 39 -17.54 -7.38 -14.69
CA VAL A 39 -18.00 -7.32 -13.30
C VAL A 39 -19.31 -6.54 -13.24
N PHE A 40 -20.34 -7.12 -12.61
CA PHE A 40 -21.59 -6.41 -12.33
C PHE A 40 -21.49 -5.68 -10.98
N LYS A 41 -21.60 -4.35 -10.98
CA LYS A 41 -21.55 -3.54 -9.75
C LYS A 41 -22.89 -3.59 -9.01
N SER A 42 -23.13 -4.65 -8.23
CA SER A 42 -24.35 -4.84 -7.42
C SER A 42 -24.38 -3.97 -6.16
N GLU A 43 -23.22 -3.71 -5.58
CA GLU A 43 -23.03 -2.95 -4.34
C GLU A 43 -22.26 -1.64 -4.59
N GLU A 44 -22.33 -0.74 -3.61
CA GLU A 44 -21.57 0.52 -3.64
C GLU A 44 -20.06 0.25 -3.58
N ALA A 45 -19.65 -0.59 -2.63
CA ALA A 45 -18.28 -1.02 -2.46
C ALA A 45 -18.03 -2.36 -3.16
N LEU A 46 -16.98 -2.42 -3.97
CA LEU A 46 -16.57 -3.67 -4.65
C LEU A 46 -15.78 -4.61 -3.73
N GLY A 47 -15.31 -4.13 -2.58
CA GLY A 47 -14.45 -4.87 -1.66
C GLY A 47 -12.99 -4.97 -2.13
N LEU A 48 -12.50 -3.96 -2.84
CA LEU A 48 -11.11 -3.85 -3.26
C LEU A 48 -10.37 -2.82 -2.41
N THR A 49 -9.13 -3.13 -2.04
CA THR A 49 -8.14 -2.16 -1.57
C THR A 49 -7.06 -2.04 -2.62
N ILE A 50 -6.83 -0.82 -3.13
CA ILE A 50 -5.88 -0.55 -4.20
C ILE A 50 -4.58 0.03 -3.63
N THR A 51 -3.46 -0.32 -4.23
CA THR A 51 -2.15 0.30 -3.98
C THR A 51 -1.43 0.51 -5.31
N ASP A 52 -0.28 1.17 -5.31
CA ASP A 52 0.53 1.35 -6.51
C ASP A 52 2.02 1.21 -6.20
N ASN A 53 2.83 1.19 -7.27
CA ASN A 53 4.27 1.05 -7.18
C ASN A 53 5.03 2.39 -7.17
N GLY A 54 4.34 3.51 -6.99
CA GLY A 54 4.89 4.86 -7.11
C GLY A 54 5.34 5.26 -8.53
N ALA A 55 5.14 4.40 -9.53
CA ALA A 55 5.65 4.55 -10.89
C ALA A 55 4.57 4.26 -11.95
N GLY A 56 3.31 4.52 -11.62
CA GLY A 56 2.18 4.51 -12.57
C GLY A 56 1.52 3.14 -12.78
N TYR A 57 1.76 2.16 -11.92
CA TYR A 57 1.02 0.89 -11.93
C TYR A 57 0.27 0.67 -10.62
N ALA A 58 -1.05 0.83 -10.68
CA ALA A 58 -1.96 0.44 -9.60
C ALA A 58 -2.31 -1.05 -9.67
N PHE A 59 -2.42 -1.68 -8.50
CA PHE A 59 -2.73 -3.10 -8.36
C PHE A 59 -3.53 -3.40 -7.09
N ILE A 60 -4.16 -4.56 -7.08
CA ILE A 60 -5.02 -5.01 -5.98
C ILE A 60 -4.15 -5.46 -4.80
N LYS A 61 -4.22 -4.75 -3.66
CA LYS A 61 -3.52 -5.13 -2.43
C LYS A 61 -4.36 -6.11 -1.60
N ARG A 62 -5.67 -5.89 -1.52
CA ARG A 62 -6.60 -6.75 -0.76
C ARG A 62 -7.93 -6.92 -1.48
N ILE A 63 -8.55 -8.07 -1.25
CA ILE A 63 -9.92 -8.38 -1.63
C ILE A 63 -10.64 -8.74 -0.34
N LYS A 64 -11.74 -8.05 -0.03
CA LYS A 64 -12.54 -8.32 1.16
C LYS A 64 -13.34 -9.60 0.97
N GLU A 65 -13.25 -10.52 1.92
CA GLU A 65 -14.02 -11.77 1.91
C GLU A 65 -15.53 -11.49 1.84
N GLY A 66 -16.24 -12.25 1.01
CA GLY A 66 -17.69 -12.09 0.78
C GLY A 66 -18.07 -10.85 -0.02
N SER A 67 -17.11 -10.13 -0.61
CA SER A 67 -17.40 -8.99 -1.48
C SER A 67 -17.78 -9.40 -2.91
N VAL A 68 -18.29 -8.44 -3.68
CA VAL A 68 -18.58 -8.60 -5.12
C VAL A 68 -17.39 -9.20 -5.87
N ILE A 69 -16.17 -8.75 -5.57
CA ILE A 69 -14.97 -9.20 -6.26
C ILE A 69 -14.47 -10.55 -5.74
N ASP A 70 -14.64 -10.85 -4.46
CA ASP A 70 -14.26 -12.14 -3.86
C ASP A 70 -14.99 -13.33 -4.51
N HIS A 71 -16.23 -13.10 -4.95
CA HIS A 71 -17.01 -14.09 -5.70
C HIS A 71 -16.50 -14.32 -7.14
N ILE A 72 -15.57 -13.50 -7.64
CA ILE A 72 -15.03 -13.58 -9.00
C ILE A 72 -13.61 -14.16 -8.96
N GLN A 73 -13.51 -15.47 -9.12
CA GLN A 73 -12.25 -16.24 -9.03
C GLN A 73 -11.19 -15.85 -10.07
N LEU A 74 -11.56 -15.08 -11.10
CA LEU A 74 -10.63 -14.57 -12.10
C LEU A 74 -9.81 -13.37 -11.60
N ILE A 75 -10.22 -12.70 -10.53
CA ILE A 75 -9.55 -11.54 -9.96
C ILE A 75 -8.78 -11.99 -8.71
N SER A 76 -7.56 -11.51 -8.54
CA SER A 76 -6.65 -11.94 -7.48
C SER A 76 -5.82 -10.79 -6.92
N VAL A 77 -5.41 -10.93 -5.67
CA VAL A 77 -4.41 -10.03 -5.06
C VAL A 77 -3.13 -10.04 -5.90
N GLY A 78 -2.57 -8.85 -6.15
CA GLY A 78 -1.41 -8.61 -6.99
C GLY A 78 -1.73 -8.26 -8.44
N ASP A 79 -2.97 -8.43 -8.90
CA ASP A 79 -3.33 -8.03 -10.26
C ASP A 79 -3.17 -6.52 -10.46
N MET A 80 -2.43 -6.15 -11.50
CA MET A 80 -2.37 -4.78 -11.98
C MET A 80 -3.63 -4.43 -12.75
N ILE A 81 -4.21 -3.26 -12.50
CA ILE A 81 -5.35 -2.74 -13.23
C ILE A 81 -4.84 -1.90 -14.39
N GLU A 82 -4.86 -2.44 -15.61
CA GLU A 82 -4.41 -1.73 -16.81
C GLU A 82 -5.49 -0.80 -17.37
N ALA A 83 -6.77 -1.17 -17.27
CA ALA A 83 -7.90 -0.36 -17.75
C ALA A 83 -9.23 -0.68 -17.05
N ILE A 84 -10.13 0.31 -17.00
CA ILE A 84 -11.55 0.17 -16.65
C ILE A 84 -12.39 0.63 -17.85
N ASN A 85 -13.30 -0.20 -18.35
CA ASN A 85 -14.15 0.11 -19.52
C ASN A 85 -13.35 0.60 -20.75
N GLY A 86 -12.16 0.04 -20.96
CA GLY A 86 -11.26 0.43 -22.05
C GLY A 86 -10.45 1.71 -21.81
N GLN A 87 -10.75 2.50 -20.77
CA GLN A 87 -9.94 3.64 -20.37
C GLN A 87 -8.66 3.15 -19.69
N SER A 88 -7.50 3.44 -20.31
CA SER A 88 -6.18 3.11 -19.76
C SER A 88 -5.94 3.83 -18.43
N LEU A 89 -5.40 3.08 -17.47
CA LEU A 89 -5.01 3.57 -16.14
C LEU A 89 -3.50 3.48 -15.89
N LEU A 90 -2.72 3.16 -16.93
CA LEU A 90 -1.26 3.24 -16.86
C LEU A 90 -0.85 4.69 -16.63
N GLY A 91 -0.05 4.94 -15.60
CA GLY A 91 0.34 6.27 -15.15
C GLY A 91 -0.51 6.81 -14.00
N CYS A 92 -1.72 6.26 -13.78
CA CYS A 92 -2.57 6.69 -12.68
C CYS A 92 -2.03 6.19 -11.33
N ARG A 93 -2.26 7.00 -10.30
CA ARG A 93 -2.02 6.64 -8.91
C ARG A 93 -3.17 5.80 -8.36
N HIS A 94 -2.91 5.04 -7.31
CA HIS A 94 -3.89 4.15 -6.67
C HIS A 94 -5.18 4.85 -6.28
N TYR A 95 -5.11 6.08 -5.78
CA TYR A 95 -6.25 6.87 -5.33
C TYR A 95 -7.16 7.27 -6.51
N GLU A 96 -6.59 7.56 -7.67
CA GLU A 96 -7.37 7.85 -8.88
C GLU A 96 -8.12 6.60 -9.34
N VAL A 97 -7.46 5.45 -9.31
CA VAL A 97 -8.06 4.15 -9.67
C VAL A 97 -9.16 3.76 -8.68
N ALA A 98 -8.91 3.91 -7.38
CA ALA A 98 -9.91 3.66 -6.33
C ALA A 98 -11.13 4.58 -6.48
N ARG A 99 -10.91 5.87 -6.76
CA ARG A 99 -11.98 6.82 -7.04
C ARG A 99 -12.82 6.41 -8.25
N LEU A 100 -12.18 6.07 -9.38
CA LEU A 100 -12.89 5.62 -10.58
C LEU A 100 -13.75 4.38 -10.31
N LEU A 101 -13.22 3.40 -9.56
CA LEU A 101 -13.97 2.21 -9.15
C LEU A 101 -15.19 2.57 -8.27
N LYS A 102 -15.02 3.53 -7.35
CA LYS A 102 -16.10 4.04 -6.49
C LYS A 102 -17.17 4.76 -7.30
N GLU A 103 -16.79 5.57 -8.29
CA GLU A 103 -17.69 6.36 -9.13
C GLU A 103 -18.43 5.55 -10.22
N LEU A 104 -18.04 4.30 -10.46
CA LEU A 104 -18.75 3.43 -11.41
C LEU A 104 -20.25 3.33 -11.08
N PRO A 105 -21.14 3.40 -12.08
CA PRO A 105 -22.58 3.37 -11.83
C PRO A 105 -23.02 2.01 -11.29
N ARG A 106 -23.66 2.01 -10.12
CA ARG A 106 -24.30 0.82 -9.54
C ARG A 106 -25.40 0.28 -10.47
N GLY A 107 -25.53 -1.04 -10.53
CA GLY A 107 -26.48 -1.73 -11.39
C GLY A 107 -26.04 -1.85 -12.86
N ARG A 108 -24.78 -1.55 -13.18
CA ARG A 108 -24.20 -1.78 -14.50
C ARG A 108 -23.01 -2.71 -14.45
N THR A 109 -22.78 -3.40 -15.56
CA THR A 109 -21.54 -4.14 -15.81
C THR A 109 -20.44 -3.18 -16.26
N PHE A 110 -19.22 -3.42 -15.80
CA PHE A 110 -18.01 -2.77 -16.27
C PHE A 110 -16.94 -3.82 -16.56
N THR A 111 -15.95 -3.46 -17.39
CA THR A 111 -14.86 -4.36 -17.75
C THR A 111 -13.55 -3.94 -17.08
N LEU A 112 -12.83 -4.92 -16.54
CA LEU A 112 -11.49 -4.76 -16.00
C LEU A 112 -10.48 -5.45 -16.91
N LYS A 113 -9.49 -4.69 -17.37
CA LYS A 113 -8.31 -5.26 -18.01
C LYS A 113 -7.21 -5.37 -16.97
N LEU A 114 -6.82 -6.60 -16.65
CA LEU A 114 -5.87 -6.89 -15.58
C LEU A 114 -4.63 -7.61 -16.11
N THR A 115 -3.50 -7.46 -15.41
CA THR A 115 -2.29 -8.26 -15.63
C THR A 115 -1.85 -8.89 -14.32
N GLU A 116 -1.82 -10.21 -14.28
CA GLU A 116 -1.32 -10.98 -13.13
C GLU A 116 0.21 -10.94 -13.08
N PRO A 117 0.84 -10.85 -11.89
CA PRO A 117 2.27 -11.03 -11.75
C PRO A 117 2.68 -12.47 -12.07
N ARG A 118 3.85 -12.66 -12.69
CA ARG A 118 4.41 -14.00 -12.86
C ARG A 118 4.70 -14.61 -11.50
N LYS A 119 3.91 -15.60 -11.12
CA LYS A 119 4.16 -16.42 -9.93
C LYS A 119 5.27 -17.42 -10.25
N ALA A 120 6.21 -17.58 -9.33
CA ALA A 120 7.14 -18.70 -9.41
C ALA A 120 6.35 -20.01 -9.23
N PHE A 121 6.69 -21.04 -9.98
CA PHE A 121 6.19 -22.39 -9.68
C PHE A 121 6.75 -22.78 -8.31
N ASP A 122 5.92 -23.31 -7.40
CA ASP A 122 6.32 -23.78 -6.05
C ASP A 122 7.45 -24.85 -6.08
N MET A 123 7.88 -25.28 -7.27
CA MET A 123 8.97 -26.25 -7.47
C MET A 123 10.38 -25.65 -7.55
N ILE A 124 10.56 -24.33 -7.58
CA ILE A 124 11.89 -23.73 -7.37
C ILE A 124 12.08 -23.55 -5.87
N GLY A 125 12.31 -24.67 -5.17
CA GLY A 125 12.88 -24.63 -3.83
C GLY A 125 14.17 -23.84 -3.91
N VAL A 126 14.21 -22.67 -3.27
CA VAL A 126 15.46 -21.96 -3.00
C VAL A 126 16.37 -23.00 -2.37
N ARG A 127 17.45 -23.37 -3.07
CA ARG A 127 18.46 -24.26 -2.49
C ARG A 127 19.04 -23.48 -1.33
N SER A 128 18.58 -23.78 -0.12
CA SER A 128 19.17 -23.34 1.13
C SER A 128 20.56 -23.98 1.22
N GLY A 129 21.53 -23.40 0.52
CA GLY A 129 22.94 -23.63 0.77
C GLY A 129 23.19 -23.19 2.20
N GLY A 130 23.54 -24.15 3.05
CA GLY A 130 23.58 -24.00 4.49
C GLY A 130 24.49 -22.88 4.97
N GLY A 131 23.89 -21.83 5.53
CA GLY A 131 24.50 -20.93 6.47
C GLY A 131 23.52 -20.76 7.62
N ARG A 132 23.85 -21.31 8.79
CA ARG A 132 23.07 -21.09 10.03
C ARG A 132 23.01 -19.58 10.30
N PRO A 133 21.84 -18.94 10.46
CA PRO A 133 21.82 -17.64 11.10
C PRO A 133 22.07 -17.89 12.58
N GLY A 134 23.23 -17.44 13.06
CA GLY A 134 23.53 -17.42 14.49
C GLY A 134 22.48 -16.58 15.20
N SER A 135 21.87 -17.18 16.22
CA SER A 135 21.08 -16.48 17.24
C SER A 135 22.01 -15.54 18.02
N GLY A 136 22.16 -14.32 17.53
CA GLY A 136 22.76 -13.20 18.26
C GLY A 136 21.72 -12.55 19.17
N PRO A 137 22.12 -12.01 20.33
CA PRO A 137 21.18 -11.54 21.34
C PRO A 137 20.41 -10.31 20.86
N GLN A 138 19.10 -10.35 21.11
CA GLN A 138 18.16 -9.25 20.91
C GLN A 138 18.44 -8.17 21.95
N LEU A 139 19.26 -7.19 21.55
CA LEU A 139 19.35 -5.86 22.15
C LEU A 139 19.20 -4.84 21.02
N GLY A 140 18.54 -3.71 21.27
CA GLY A 140 18.35 -2.65 20.28
C GLY A 140 19.68 -2.25 19.65
N THR A 141 19.79 -2.36 18.33
CA THR A 141 20.99 -2.01 17.57
C THR A 141 20.55 -1.16 16.39
N GLY A 142 21.15 0.02 16.21
CA GLY A 142 20.88 0.95 15.10
C GLY A 142 21.17 0.30 13.75
N ARG A 143 20.22 -0.52 13.27
CA ARG A 143 20.20 -1.05 11.92
C ARG A 143 19.72 0.09 11.03
N GLY A 144 20.61 0.63 10.21
CA GLY A 144 20.21 1.60 9.20
C GLY A 144 19.18 0.97 8.24
N THR A 145 18.23 1.78 7.79
CA THR A 145 17.29 1.48 6.71
C THR A 145 17.46 2.52 5.61
N LEU A 146 17.33 2.10 4.36
CA LEU A 146 17.23 3.03 3.23
C LEU A 146 15.76 3.48 3.12
N ARG A 147 15.51 4.75 3.43
CA ARG A 147 14.21 5.40 3.28
C ARG A 147 14.06 5.94 1.86
N LEU A 148 13.07 5.42 1.13
CA LEU A 148 12.68 5.87 -0.21
C LEU A 148 11.46 6.77 -0.10
N ARG A 149 11.66 8.08 -0.27
CA ARG A 149 10.60 9.09 -0.17
C ARG A 149 9.90 9.28 -1.51
N SER A 150 8.57 9.38 -1.50
CA SER A 150 7.83 9.78 -2.72
C SER A 150 8.16 11.21 -3.16
N ARG A 151 8.49 12.08 -2.19
CA ARG A 151 8.91 13.48 -2.41
C ARG A 151 10.24 13.75 -1.67
N GLY A 152 11.36 13.47 -2.33
CA GLY A 152 12.69 13.79 -1.82
C GLY A 152 13.76 12.76 -2.21
N PRO A 153 15.04 12.99 -1.85
CA PRO A 153 16.10 12.01 -2.06
C PRO A 153 15.92 10.79 -1.14
N ALA A 154 16.49 9.67 -1.55
CA ALA A 154 16.62 8.51 -0.67
C ALA A 154 17.70 8.78 0.39
N THR A 155 17.41 8.43 1.64
CA THR A 155 18.27 8.71 2.81
C THR A 155 18.49 7.44 3.62
N VAL A 156 19.66 7.31 4.25
CA VAL A 156 19.90 6.26 5.25
C VAL A 156 19.47 6.80 6.60
N GLU A 157 18.53 6.13 7.24
CA GLU A 157 17.90 6.54 8.49
C GLU A 157 17.90 5.36 9.48
N ASP A 158 17.63 5.61 10.75
CA ASP A 158 17.36 4.53 11.70
C ASP A 158 15.98 3.91 11.40
N VAL A 159 15.81 2.63 11.75
CA VAL A 159 14.48 1.98 11.68
C VAL A 159 13.49 2.79 12.53
N PRO A 160 12.23 2.96 12.07
CA PRO A 160 11.20 3.58 12.88
C PRO A 160 11.11 2.94 14.26
N SER A 161 10.85 3.78 15.26
CA SER A 161 10.49 3.29 16.58
C SER A 161 9.17 2.51 16.52
N ALA A 162 8.96 1.57 17.46
CA ALA A 162 7.71 0.80 17.54
C ALA A 162 6.45 1.69 17.65
N PHE A 163 6.61 2.90 18.21
CA PHE A 163 5.57 3.91 18.23
C PHE A 163 5.21 4.41 16.81
N GLU A 164 6.23 4.74 16.02
CA GLU A 164 6.04 5.23 14.65
C GLU A 164 5.48 4.14 13.75
N GLU A 165 5.96 2.89 13.87
CA GLU A 165 5.39 1.74 13.13
C GLU A 165 3.89 1.62 13.40
N LYS A 166 3.47 1.67 14.66
CA LYS A 166 2.05 1.59 15.02
C LYS A 166 1.24 2.79 14.53
N ALA A 167 1.81 4.00 14.55
CA ALA A 167 1.15 5.19 14.00
C ALA A 167 0.96 5.04 12.48
N ILE A 168 1.96 4.52 11.77
CA ILE A 168 1.90 4.26 10.33
C ILE A 168 0.81 3.25 10.01
N GLU A 169 0.73 2.14 10.75
CA GLU A 169 -0.33 1.13 10.59
C GLU A 169 -1.72 1.73 10.77
N LYS A 170 -1.94 2.51 11.85
CA LYS A 170 -3.23 3.18 12.09
C LYS A 170 -3.59 4.15 10.96
N VAL A 171 -2.63 4.91 10.45
CA VAL A 171 -2.88 5.84 9.34
C VAL A 171 -3.17 5.08 8.04
N ASP A 172 -2.49 3.97 7.77
CA ASP A 172 -2.77 3.11 6.61
C ASP A 172 -4.15 2.44 6.70
N ASP A 173 -4.62 2.13 7.91
CA ASP A 173 -5.99 1.65 8.16
C ASP A 173 -7.04 2.74 7.88
N LEU A 174 -6.76 4.00 8.24
CA LEU A 174 -7.62 5.14 7.89
C LEU A 174 -7.67 5.38 6.39
N LEU A 175 -6.53 5.26 5.69
CA LEU A 175 -6.50 5.35 4.22
C LEU A 175 -7.39 4.28 3.57
N GLU A 176 -7.38 3.06 4.11
CA GLU A 176 -8.23 1.99 3.62
C GLU A 176 -9.71 2.27 3.87
N SER A 177 -10.07 2.72 5.07
CA SER A 177 -11.46 2.93 5.45
C SER A 177 -12.11 4.11 4.72
N TYR A 178 -11.39 5.23 4.56
CA TYR A 178 -11.92 6.44 3.94
C TYR A 178 -11.82 6.41 2.41
N MET A 179 -10.72 5.86 1.87
CA MET A 179 -10.37 6.00 0.45
C MET A 179 -10.26 4.68 -0.31
N GLY A 180 -10.31 3.52 0.37
CA GLY A 180 -10.16 2.21 -0.28
C GLY A 180 -8.75 1.98 -0.84
N ILE A 181 -7.76 2.68 -0.30
CA ILE A 181 -6.35 2.56 -0.69
C ILE A 181 -5.49 2.19 0.50
N ARG A 182 -4.33 1.60 0.22
CA ARG A 182 -3.25 1.48 1.19
C ARG A 182 -1.94 1.90 0.57
N ASP A 183 -1.19 2.71 1.30
CA ASP A 183 0.10 3.24 0.89
C ASP A 183 0.93 3.53 2.13
N THR A 184 1.78 2.57 2.47
CA THR A 184 2.64 2.62 3.65
C THR A 184 3.63 3.79 3.59
N GLU A 185 4.06 4.19 2.39
CA GLU A 185 4.97 5.32 2.21
C GLU A 185 4.25 6.65 2.46
N LEU A 186 3.02 6.77 1.95
CA LEU A 186 2.15 7.91 2.22
C LEU A 186 1.84 8.02 3.72
N ALA A 187 1.47 6.90 4.36
CA ALA A 187 1.21 6.85 5.80
C ALA A 187 2.45 7.25 6.62
N ALA A 188 3.64 6.74 6.26
CA ALA A 188 4.91 7.17 6.87
C ALA A 188 5.15 8.67 6.72
N THR A 189 4.90 9.21 5.53
CA THR A 189 5.03 10.65 5.26
C THR A 189 4.06 11.48 6.11
N MET A 190 2.81 11.04 6.26
CA MET A 190 1.82 11.72 7.12
C MET A 190 2.25 11.72 8.60
N VAL A 191 2.72 10.57 9.10
CA VAL A 191 3.22 10.45 10.48
C VAL A 191 4.40 11.38 10.69
N GLU A 192 5.37 11.41 9.77
CA GLU A 192 6.52 12.31 9.82
C GLU A 192 6.10 13.79 9.82
N LEU A 193 5.17 14.20 8.95
CA LEU A 193 4.66 15.57 8.90
C LEU A 193 3.95 15.99 10.20
N GLY A 194 3.27 15.06 10.88
CA GLY A 194 2.55 15.30 12.12
C GLY A 194 3.37 15.20 13.41
N LYS A 195 4.65 14.80 13.34
CA LYS A 195 5.50 14.66 14.55
C LYS A 195 5.69 15.97 15.30
N ASP A 196 5.91 17.06 14.57
CA ASP A 196 6.25 18.36 15.16
C ASP A 196 5.07 19.34 15.26
N LYS A 197 3.87 18.91 14.85
CA LYS A 197 2.66 19.73 14.89
C LYS A 197 2.02 19.69 16.27
N ARG A 198 1.33 20.77 16.63
CA ARG A 198 0.73 20.97 17.96
C ARG A 198 -0.79 20.86 17.98
N ASN A 199 -1.43 20.97 16.82
CA ASN A 199 -2.88 20.92 16.68
C ASN A 199 -3.27 20.35 15.30
N PRO A 200 -4.54 19.94 15.12
CA PRO A 200 -5.05 19.41 13.85
C PRO A 200 -4.93 20.40 12.68
N ASP A 201 -5.07 21.71 12.92
CA ASP A 201 -5.03 22.71 11.86
C ASP A 201 -3.61 22.83 11.25
N GLU A 202 -2.58 22.80 12.10
CA GLU A 202 -1.17 22.76 11.67
C GLU A 202 -0.83 21.46 10.92
N LEU A 203 -1.52 20.36 11.22
CA LEU A 203 -1.41 19.11 10.45
C LEU A 203 -2.09 19.25 9.10
N ALA A 204 -3.32 19.79 9.06
CA ALA A 204 -4.08 20.01 7.83
C ALA A 204 -3.28 20.85 6.84
N GLU A 205 -2.72 21.98 7.29
CA GLU A 205 -1.89 22.87 6.47
C GLU A 205 -0.67 22.14 5.88
N ALA A 206 0.00 21.30 6.68
CA ALA A 206 1.16 20.53 6.23
C ALA A 206 0.79 19.39 5.25
N LEU A 207 -0.38 18.78 5.42
CA LEU A 207 -0.90 17.78 4.49
C LEU A 207 -1.28 18.44 3.16
N ASP A 208 -1.96 19.59 3.19
CA ASP A 208 -2.33 20.31 1.97
C ASP A 208 -1.11 20.78 1.17
N GLU A 209 -0.06 21.28 1.85
CA GLU A 209 1.17 21.73 1.19
C GLU A 209 1.86 20.59 0.40
N ARG A 210 1.81 19.35 0.92
CA ARG A 210 2.58 18.22 0.37
C ARG A 210 1.76 17.20 -0.40
N LEU A 211 0.47 17.10 -0.08
CA LEU A 211 -0.45 16.03 -0.46
C LEU A 211 -1.83 16.59 -0.87
N GLY A 212 -1.95 17.87 -1.19
CA GLY A 212 -3.22 18.51 -1.57
C GLY A 212 -3.94 17.85 -2.76
N ASP A 213 -3.23 17.11 -3.61
CA ASP A 213 -3.80 16.33 -4.72
C ASP A 213 -4.80 15.24 -4.24
N PHE A 214 -4.69 14.80 -2.99
CA PHE A 214 -5.55 13.76 -2.40
C PHE A 214 -6.89 14.29 -1.91
N ALA A 215 -7.01 15.59 -1.66
CA ALA A 215 -8.21 16.25 -1.12
C ALA A 215 -8.82 15.51 0.08
N PHE A 216 -8.05 15.38 1.16
CA PHE A 216 -8.48 14.66 2.36
C PHE A 216 -9.67 15.36 3.05
N PRO A 217 -10.70 14.62 3.49
CA PRO A 217 -11.77 15.17 4.32
C PRO A 217 -11.25 15.65 5.68
N ASP A 218 -11.84 16.71 6.25
CA ASP A 218 -11.45 17.24 7.56
C ASP A 218 -11.52 16.15 8.65
N GLU A 219 -12.57 15.32 8.64
CA GLU A 219 -12.72 14.19 9.58
C GLU A 219 -11.52 13.22 9.51
N PHE A 220 -11.01 12.95 8.31
CA PHE A 220 -9.83 12.12 8.12
C PHE A 220 -8.58 12.77 8.75
N VAL A 221 -8.40 14.09 8.58
CA VAL A 221 -7.27 14.81 9.16
C VAL A 221 -7.32 14.78 10.70
N PHE A 222 -8.50 14.93 11.29
CA PHE A 222 -8.70 14.79 12.73
C PHE A 222 -8.40 13.37 13.23
N ASP A 223 -8.83 12.33 12.51
CA ASP A 223 -8.54 10.94 12.86
C ASP A 223 -7.05 10.62 12.74
N VAL A 224 -6.38 11.12 11.70
CA VAL A 224 -4.91 10.98 11.54
C VAL A 224 -4.17 11.68 12.69
N TRP A 225 -4.59 12.89 13.05
CA TRP A 225 -4.04 13.60 14.21
C TRP A 225 -4.19 12.77 15.50
N GLY A 226 -5.37 12.20 15.72
CA GLY A 226 -5.63 11.30 16.84
C GLY A 226 -4.74 10.05 16.81
N ALA A 227 -4.61 9.40 15.66
CA ALA A 227 -3.78 8.20 15.49
C ALA A 227 -2.31 8.46 15.82
N ILE A 228 -1.76 9.59 15.37
CA ILE A 228 -0.39 10.01 15.67
C ILE A 228 -0.25 10.38 17.16
N GLY A 229 -1.22 11.10 17.73
CA GLY A 229 -1.23 11.54 19.13
C GLY A 229 -1.34 10.41 20.15
N ASP A 230 -2.26 9.46 19.95
CA ASP A 230 -2.46 8.31 20.83
C ASP A 230 -1.18 7.49 20.97
N ALA A 231 -0.53 7.28 19.84
CA ALA A 231 0.67 6.50 19.79
C ALA A 231 1.81 7.29 20.53
N LYS A 232 1.88 8.64 20.47
CA LYS A 232 2.90 9.45 21.19
C LYS A 232 2.78 9.28 22.71
N VAL A 233 1.56 9.07 23.21
CA VAL A 233 1.25 8.94 24.64
C VAL A 233 1.27 7.46 25.09
N GLY A 234 1.53 6.52 24.18
CA GLY A 234 1.53 5.07 24.48
C GLY A 234 0.14 4.54 24.84
N ARG A 235 -0.94 5.23 24.41
CA ARG A 235 -2.31 4.76 24.59
C ARG A 235 -2.66 3.83 23.44
N PHE A 236 -2.99 2.59 23.78
CA PHE A 236 -3.26 1.50 22.85
C PHE A 236 -4.66 0.95 23.04
#